data_AF-A0A7Y2BER5-F1
#
_entry.id   AF-A0A7Y2BER5-F1
#
_cell.length_a   1.000
_cell.length_b   1.000
_cell.length_c   1.000
_cell.angle_alpha   90.00
_cell.angle_beta   90.00
_cell.angle_gamma   90.00
#
_symmetry.space_group_name_H-M   'P 1'
#
loop_
_entity.id
_entity.type
_entity.pdbx_description
1 polymer ?
#
loop_
_entity_poly.entity_id
_entity_poly.type
_entity_poly.pdbx_seq_one_letter_code
_entity_poly.pdbx_strand_id
1 'polypeptide(L)'
;MTKRATVWCTRLSVFGCIAITALPSSATEAEELEQVSQEALSKAQQDLDEARARLDAAQADIDAATKSLPRDLREPTAEERDDPLDPVDDSTDELQPVGPGFTSVDGKARRLHWALNEDGSRYFQISLWLQVWTRALQLNPGTTIGDDPTTPETEGNQPAWYADIGIRRARVMMFGEIFPRVLLMMHFGINNQTFRRSNFKETFFFHDLWAEFAVLREHLYVGGGLIYWNGISRMTSASTITAMSLDLPIVNWPTIEQTDQFARQLGLYAKGKAGLFDYRVAVTRPFEPNVGPPAATGDYNRYANTWAYA
;
A
#
# COMPACT_ATOMS: atom_id res chain seq x y z
N MET A 1 22.89 55.45 27.09
CA MET A 1 22.24 54.25 27.64
C MET A 1 21.73 53.40 26.49
N THR A 2 22.49 52.38 26.14
CA THR A 2 22.27 51.45 25.04
C THR A 2 21.30 50.35 25.48
N LYS A 3 20.16 50.19 24.80
CA LYS A 3 19.33 48.98 24.91
C LYS A 3 19.25 48.31 23.54
N ARG A 4 19.86 47.13 23.45
CA ARG A 4 19.80 46.21 22.31
C ARG A 4 18.46 45.48 22.32
N ALA A 5 17.81 45.35 21.17
CA ALA A 5 16.74 44.39 20.94
C ALA A 5 17.33 43.20 20.15
N THR A 6 17.18 42.00 20.71
CA THR A 6 17.67 40.74 20.16
C THR A 6 16.54 40.08 19.36
N VAL A 7 16.79 39.73 18.10
CA VAL A 7 15.85 38.96 17.26
C VAL A 7 16.26 37.49 17.28
N TRP A 8 15.35 36.62 17.69
CA TRP A 8 15.45 35.16 17.55
C TRP A 8 14.65 34.76 16.31
N CYS A 9 15.28 34.06 15.37
CA CYS A 9 14.62 33.50 14.20
C CYS A 9 14.88 31.98 14.21
N THR A 10 13.82 31.19 14.44
CA THR A 10 13.85 29.75 14.19
C THR A 10 12.68 29.38 13.30
N ARG A 11 12.99 28.56 12.28
CA ARG A 11 12.16 28.16 11.13
C ARG A 11 10.84 27.47 11.51
N LEU A 12 9.90 27.64 10.57
CA LEU A 12 8.78 26.76 10.19
C LEU A 12 7.41 27.06 10.83
N SER A 13 6.63 27.92 10.15
CA SER A 13 5.19 27.74 9.96
C SER A 13 4.62 28.84 9.09
N VAL A 14 3.87 28.42 8.07
CA VAL A 14 2.98 29.24 7.23
C VAL A 14 1.95 29.92 8.14
N PHE A 15 2.24 31.13 8.60
CA PHE A 15 1.26 32.10 9.10
C PHE A 15 1.93 33.48 9.06
N GLY A 16 1.27 34.45 8.45
CA GLY A 16 1.82 35.78 8.16
C GLY A 16 2.41 36.45 9.41
N CYS A 17 3.56 37.09 9.23
CA CYS A 17 4.07 38.06 10.20
C CYS A 17 3.08 39.21 10.31
N ILE A 18 2.30 39.25 11.39
CA ILE A 18 1.59 40.46 11.79
C ILE A 18 2.64 41.41 12.35
N ALA A 19 3.07 42.37 11.53
CA ALA A 19 3.83 43.51 12.01
C ALA A 19 2.91 44.35 12.90
N ILE A 20 3.22 44.45 14.19
CA ILE A 20 2.62 45.44 15.08
C ILE A 20 3.24 46.78 14.71
N THR A 21 2.66 47.48 13.75
CA THR A 21 2.99 48.87 13.42
C THR A 21 2.45 49.80 14.50
N ALA A 22 3.25 50.82 14.84
CA ALA A 22 2.91 51.82 15.85
C ALA A 22 1.56 52.49 15.54
N LEU A 23 0.78 52.78 16.59
CA LEU A 23 -0.49 53.50 16.49
C LEU A 23 -0.25 54.89 15.85
N PRO A 24 -1.07 55.28 14.85
CA PRO A 24 -0.90 56.56 14.16
C PRO A 24 -1.06 57.73 15.13
N SER A 25 -0.18 58.72 15.02
CA SER A 25 -0.10 59.85 15.95
C SER A 25 -0.98 61.04 15.54
N SER A 26 -1.56 60.99 14.34
CA SER A 26 -2.49 61.98 13.78
C SER A 26 -3.53 61.32 12.87
N ALA A 27 -4.69 61.98 12.69
CA ALA A 27 -5.76 61.49 11.82
C ALA A 27 -5.32 61.33 10.36
N THR A 28 -4.41 62.20 9.90
CA THR A 28 -3.80 62.16 8.56
C THR A 28 -2.90 60.94 8.35
N GLU A 29 -2.13 60.51 9.36
CA GLU A 29 -1.32 59.28 9.26
C GLU A 29 -2.18 58.01 9.24
N ALA A 30 -3.35 58.03 9.88
CA ALA A 30 -4.26 56.90 9.88
C ALA A 30 -4.90 56.66 8.50
N GLU A 31 -5.30 57.72 7.81
CA GLU A 31 -5.87 57.64 6.45
C GLU A 31 -4.84 57.17 5.43
N GLU A 32 -3.58 57.64 5.50
CA GLU A 32 -2.51 57.18 4.61
C GLU A 32 -2.19 55.69 4.82
N LEU A 33 -2.14 55.20 6.07
CA LEU A 33 -1.91 53.78 6.37
C LEU A 33 -3.07 52.89 5.90
N GLU A 34 -4.31 53.36 6.01
CA GLU A 34 -5.47 52.63 5.53
C GLU A 34 -5.48 52.54 4.00
N GLN A 35 -5.12 53.63 3.31
CA GLN A 35 -5.02 53.66 1.86
C GLN A 35 -3.91 52.73 1.35
N VAL A 36 -2.74 52.72 1.99
CA VAL A 36 -1.64 51.79 1.66
C VAL A 36 -2.02 50.34 1.95
N SER A 37 -2.77 50.09 3.03
CA SER A 37 -3.28 48.74 3.35
C SER A 37 -4.30 48.25 2.33
N GLN A 38 -5.21 49.11 1.87
CA GLN A 38 -6.21 48.76 0.86
C GLN A 38 -5.55 48.50 -0.51
N GLU A 39 -4.53 49.27 -0.87
CA GLU A 39 -3.74 49.06 -2.09
C GLU A 39 -2.91 47.76 -2.03
N ALA A 40 -2.34 47.44 -0.86
CA ALA A 40 -1.63 46.17 -0.66
C ALA A 40 -2.58 44.96 -0.74
N LEU A 41 -3.80 45.08 -0.21
CA LEU A 41 -4.82 44.03 -0.28
C LEU A 41 -5.33 43.82 -1.71
N SER A 42 -5.59 44.90 -2.47
CA SER A 42 -6.06 44.79 -3.84
C SER A 42 -5.01 44.12 -4.75
N LYS A 43 -3.73 44.45 -4.56
CA LYS A 43 -2.62 43.81 -5.25
C LYS A 43 -2.49 42.32 -4.89
N ALA A 44 -2.62 41.97 -3.61
CA ALA A 44 -2.59 40.57 -3.17
C ALA A 44 -3.76 39.75 -3.73
N GLN A 45 -4.94 40.37 -3.87
CA GLN A 45 -6.09 39.74 -4.52
C GLN A 45 -5.80 39.47 -6.00
N GLN A 46 -5.21 40.45 -6.71
CA GLN A 46 -4.86 40.32 -8.11
C GLN A 46 -3.81 39.23 -8.36
N ASP A 47 -2.80 39.14 -7.49
CA ASP A 47 -1.78 38.09 -7.55
C ASP A 47 -2.39 36.69 -7.29
N LEU A 48 -3.39 36.59 -6.40
CA LEU A 48 -4.12 35.34 -6.15
C LEU A 48 -4.94 34.92 -7.37
N ASP A 49 -5.62 35.86 -8.01
CA ASP A 49 -6.44 35.59 -9.20
C ASP A 49 -5.56 35.18 -10.40
N GLU A 50 -4.39 35.80 -10.56
CA GLU A 50 -3.40 35.38 -11.55
C GLU A 50 -2.84 33.97 -11.25
N ALA A 51 -2.55 33.67 -9.98
CA ALA A 51 -2.10 32.34 -9.57
C ALA A 51 -3.17 31.26 -9.83
N ARG A 52 -4.45 31.57 -9.61
CA ARG A 52 -5.58 30.69 -9.94
C ARG A 52 -5.68 30.44 -11.45
N ALA A 53 -5.60 31.51 -12.25
CA ALA A 53 -5.63 31.38 -13.71
C ALA A 53 -4.46 30.51 -14.24
N ARG A 54 -3.27 30.62 -13.65
CA ARG A 54 -2.11 29.77 -13.98
C ARG A 54 -2.34 28.30 -13.59
N LEU A 55 -2.99 28.04 -12.45
CA LEU A 55 -3.35 26.70 -12.02
C LEU A 55 -4.37 26.07 -12.99
N ASP A 56 -5.39 26.82 -13.37
CA ASP A 56 -6.43 26.36 -14.30
C ASP A 56 -5.85 26.05 -15.69
N ALA A 57 -4.93 26.88 -16.18
CA ALA A 57 -4.20 26.62 -17.42
C ALA A 57 -3.32 25.36 -17.33
N ALA A 58 -2.59 25.19 -16.22
CA ALA A 58 -1.78 23.99 -16.00
C ALA A 58 -2.65 22.72 -15.89
N GLN A 59 -3.84 22.83 -15.30
CA GLN A 59 -4.79 21.71 -15.24
C GLN A 59 -5.31 21.36 -16.64
N ALA A 60 -5.64 22.36 -17.46
CA ALA A 60 -6.07 22.13 -18.84
C ALA A 60 -4.97 21.46 -19.70
N ASP A 61 -3.70 21.83 -19.49
CA ASP A 61 -2.56 21.18 -20.16
C ASP A 61 -2.39 19.71 -19.73
N ILE A 62 -2.57 19.42 -18.43
CA ILE A 62 -2.56 18.04 -17.90
C ILE A 62 -3.71 17.22 -18.49
N ASP A 63 -4.91 17.80 -18.60
CA ASP A 63 -6.07 17.12 -19.14
C ASP A 63 -5.90 16.85 -20.65
N ALA A 64 -5.34 17.80 -21.39
CA ALA A 64 -4.99 17.63 -22.81
C ALA A 64 -3.91 16.55 -23.01
N ALA A 65 -2.87 16.54 -22.16
CA ALA A 65 -1.84 15.52 -22.18
C ALA A 65 -2.42 14.13 -21.86
N THR A 66 -3.32 14.04 -20.87
CA THR A 66 -4.00 12.79 -20.49
C THR A 66 -4.88 12.27 -21.63
N LYS A 67 -5.57 13.15 -22.36
CA LYS A 67 -6.39 12.79 -23.52
C LYS A 67 -5.57 12.30 -24.72
N SER A 68 -4.31 12.74 -24.82
CA SER A 68 -3.38 12.32 -25.88
C SER A 68 -2.74 10.95 -25.66
N LEU A 69 -2.84 10.40 -24.44
CA LEU A 69 -2.31 9.08 -24.13
C LEU A 69 -3.14 7.97 -24.81
N PRO A 70 -2.50 6.84 -25.18
CA PRO A 70 -3.18 5.62 -25.60
C PRO A 70 -4.27 5.20 -24.59
N ARG A 71 -5.39 4.63 -25.08
CA ARG A 71 -6.60 4.31 -24.29
C ARG A 71 -6.32 3.36 -23.12
N ASP A 72 -5.30 2.52 -23.23
CA ASP A 72 -4.80 1.59 -22.21
C ASP A 72 -3.98 2.25 -21.09
N LEU A 73 -3.52 3.50 -21.30
CA LEU A 73 -2.68 4.24 -20.36
C LEU A 73 -3.38 5.47 -19.75
N ARG A 74 -4.63 5.77 -20.14
CA ARG A 74 -5.48 6.84 -19.57
C ARG A 74 -6.73 6.28 -18.92
N GLU A 75 -7.29 7.03 -17.96
CA GLU A 75 -8.60 6.69 -17.43
C GLU A 75 -9.70 6.91 -18.50
N PRO A 76 -10.70 6.02 -18.59
CA PRO A 76 -11.80 6.15 -19.55
C PRO A 76 -12.66 7.37 -19.21
N THR A 77 -13.05 8.14 -20.23
CA THR A 77 -13.88 9.34 -20.05
C THR A 77 -15.32 8.97 -19.66
N ALA A 78 -16.09 9.93 -19.14
CA ALA A 78 -17.49 9.72 -18.77
C ALA A 78 -18.35 9.25 -19.97
N GLU A 79 -18.07 9.73 -21.19
CA GLU A 79 -18.74 9.27 -22.41
C GLU A 79 -18.35 7.83 -22.79
N GLU A 80 -17.11 7.41 -22.53
CA GLU A 80 -16.64 6.03 -22.74
C GLU A 80 -17.08 5.06 -21.62
N ARG A 81 -17.58 5.58 -20.49
CA ARG A 81 -18.12 4.81 -19.36
C ARG A 81 -19.59 4.42 -19.55
N ASP A 82 -20.33 5.21 -20.34
CA ASP A 82 -21.77 5.04 -20.61
C ASP A 82 -22.06 4.35 -21.95
N ASP A 83 -21.06 4.14 -22.81
CA ASP A 83 -21.16 3.16 -23.87
C ASP A 83 -21.40 1.79 -23.21
N PRO A 84 -22.45 1.03 -23.60
CA PRO A 84 -22.57 -0.34 -23.16
C PRO A 84 -21.23 -0.99 -23.47
N LEU A 85 -20.59 -1.60 -22.46
CA LEU A 85 -19.42 -2.44 -22.66
C LEU A 85 -19.69 -3.22 -23.94
N ASP A 86 -18.86 -3.00 -24.97
CA ASP A 86 -18.97 -3.74 -26.23
C ASP A 86 -19.30 -5.19 -25.84
N PRO A 87 -20.39 -5.76 -26.37
CA PRO A 87 -20.94 -7.02 -25.87
C PRO A 87 -19.77 -7.97 -25.74
N VAL A 88 -19.44 -8.39 -24.50
CA VAL A 88 -18.15 -9.01 -24.13
C VAL A 88 -17.76 -9.93 -25.26
N ASP A 89 -16.92 -9.41 -26.15
CA ASP A 89 -16.41 -10.21 -27.21
C ASP A 89 -15.39 -11.07 -26.47
N ASP A 90 -15.77 -12.30 -26.18
CA ASP A 90 -14.89 -13.34 -25.63
C ASP A 90 -13.67 -13.60 -26.55
N SER A 91 -13.53 -12.82 -27.63
CA SER A 91 -12.35 -12.70 -28.47
C SER A 91 -11.40 -11.54 -28.13
N THR A 92 -11.75 -10.52 -27.32
CA THR A 92 -10.89 -9.34 -27.08
C THR A 92 -10.55 -8.97 -25.63
N ASP A 93 -11.01 -9.69 -24.60
CA ASP A 93 -10.36 -9.67 -23.25
C ASP A 93 -9.07 -10.55 -23.29
N GLU A 94 -8.27 -10.35 -24.34
CA GLU A 94 -6.99 -11.01 -24.59
C GLU A 94 -5.96 -10.44 -23.63
N LEU A 95 -5.88 -11.02 -22.43
CA LEU A 95 -4.71 -10.82 -21.58
C LEU A 95 -3.47 -11.27 -22.36
N GLN A 96 -2.69 -10.31 -22.85
CA GLN A 96 -1.36 -10.59 -23.39
C GLN A 96 -0.60 -11.41 -22.34
N PRO A 97 0.03 -12.53 -22.72
CA PRO A 97 0.68 -13.41 -21.76
C PRO A 97 1.83 -12.66 -21.08
N VAL A 98 1.57 -12.12 -19.89
CA VAL A 98 2.58 -11.49 -19.06
C VAL A 98 3.39 -12.58 -18.36
N GLY A 99 4.39 -13.09 -19.08
CA GLY A 99 5.44 -13.93 -18.54
C GLY A 99 5.50 -15.35 -19.10
N PRO A 100 6.56 -16.10 -18.76
CA PRO A 100 6.77 -17.46 -19.26
C PRO A 100 5.85 -18.42 -18.51
N GLY A 101 4.58 -18.44 -18.89
CA GLY A 101 3.56 -19.35 -18.40
C GLY A 101 2.92 -20.07 -19.57
N PHE A 102 2.85 -21.39 -19.49
CA PHE A 102 2.24 -22.29 -20.47
C PHE A 102 0.90 -21.75 -20.96
N THR A 103 0.87 -21.28 -22.20
CA THR A 103 -0.34 -20.81 -22.86
C THR A 103 -1.28 -22.00 -23.12
N SER A 104 -2.58 -21.80 -22.94
CA SER A 104 -3.60 -22.73 -23.43
C SER A 104 -3.40 -22.96 -24.94
N VAL A 105 -3.87 -24.09 -25.47
CA VAL A 105 -3.83 -24.40 -26.93
C VAL A 105 -4.45 -23.28 -27.77
N ASP A 106 -5.40 -22.55 -27.19
CA ASP A 106 -6.09 -21.43 -27.83
C ASP A 106 -5.36 -20.07 -27.69
N GLY A 107 -4.17 -20.04 -27.07
CA GLY A 107 -3.47 -18.79 -26.70
C GLY A 107 -4.16 -17.98 -25.59
N LYS A 108 -5.39 -18.35 -25.22
CA LYS A 108 -6.21 -17.67 -24.21
C LYS A 108 -5.86 -18.14 -22.79
N ALA A 109 -5.36 -17.24 -21.96
CA ALA A 109 -5.24 -17.47 -20.52
C ALA A 109 -6.60 -17.29 -19.85
N ARG A 110 -7.32 -18.39 -19.59
CA ARG A 110 -8.62 -18.32 -18.90
C ARG A 110 -8.41 -18.20 -17.40
N ARG A 111 -8.86 -17.10 -16.81
CA ARG A 111 -8.98 -16.95 -15.35
C ARG A 111 -10.11 -17.83 -14.81
N LEU A 112 -9.95 -18.34 -13.59
CA LEU A 112 -11.02 -19.03 -12.87
C LEU A 112 -12.01 -17.97 -12.34
N HIS A 113 -12.87 -17.50 -13.23
CA HIS A 113 -13.81 -16.41 -13.00
C HIS A 113 -15.22 -16.84 -13.42
N TRP A 114 -16.17 -16.60 -12.53
CA TRP A 114 -17.58 -16.89 -12.76
C TRP A 114 -18.38 -15.61 -12.54
N ALA A 115 -19.07 -15.16 -13.59
CA ALA A 115 -20.10 -14.14 -13.46
C ALA A 115 -21.35 -14.76 -12.82
N LEU A 116 -21.90 -14.08 -11.82
CA LEU A 116 -23.09 -14.50 -11.08
C LEU A 116 -24.36 -13.80 -11.59
N ASN A 117 -24.22 -12.82 -12.48
CA ASN A 117 -25.29 -12.15 -13.21
C ASN A 117 -24.88 -11.87 -14.66
N GLU A 118 -25.86 -11.58 -15.50
CA GLU A 118 -25.66 -11.27 -16.93
C GLU A 118 -24.81 -10.01 -17.12
N ASP A 119 -24.95 -9.00 -16.25
CA ASP A 119 -24.17 -7.75 -16.33
C ASP A 119 -22.71 -7.89 -15.85
N GLY A 120 -22.29 -9.06 -15.33
CA GLY A 120 -20.95 -9.29 -14.80
C GLY A 120 -20.58 -8.51 -13.52
N SER A 121 -21.43 -7.60 -13.05
CA SER A 121 -21.20 -6.81 -11.84
C SER A 121 -21.13 -7.62 -10.54
N ARG A 122 -21.64 -8.86 -10.57
CA ARG A 122 -21.46 -9.85 -9.50
C ARG A 122 -20.61 -10.98 -10.04
N TYR A 123 -19.54 -11.27 -9.34
CA TYR A 123 -18.60 -12.28 -9.78
C TYR A 123 -17.96 -12.99 -8.60
N PHE A 124 -17.38 -14.14 -8.91
CA PHE A 124 -16.53 -14.88 -8.02
C PHE A 124 -15.29 -15.32 -8.80
N GLN A 125 -14.11 -15.13 -8.21
CA GLN A 125 -12.84 -15.48 -8.81
C GLN A 125 -11.99 -16.29 -7.84
N ILE A 126 -11.30 -17.30 -8.36
CA ILE A 126 -10.27 -18.03 -7.65
C ILE A 126 -8.93 -17.75 -8.34
N SER A 127 -7.88 -17.56 -7.55
CA SER A 127 -6.51 -17.39 -8.01
C SER A 127 -5.58 -18.25 -7.18
N LEU A 128 -4.77 -19.06 -7.84
CA LEU A 128 -3.82 -19.97 -7.20
C LEU A 128 -2.43 -19.64 -7.71
N TRP A 129 -1.45 -19.69 -6.80
CA TRP A 129 -0.06 -19.66 -7.20
C TRP A 129 0.79 -20.55 -6.31
N LEU A 130 1.71 -21.24 -6.96
CA LEU A 130 2.71 -22.09 -6.35
C LEU A 130 4.08 -21.55 -6.74
N GLN A 131 4.84 -21.10 -5.76
CA GLN A 131 6.20 -20.63 -5.91
C GLN A 131 7.14 -21.63 -5.24
N VAL A 132 7.87 -22.39 -6.06
CA VAL A 132 8.93 -23.29 -5.61
C VAL A 132 10.26 -22.56 -5.77
N TRP A 133 11.06 -22.56 -4.71
CA TRP A 133 12.40 -22.01 -4.72
C TRP A 133 13.40 -23.15 -4.71
N THR A 134 14.38 -23.05 -5.61
CA THR A 134 15.64 -23.78 -5.54
C THR A 134 16.73 -22.76 -5.24
N ARG A 135 17.55 -23.02 -4.23
CA ARG A 135 18.59 -22.10 -3.79
C ARG A 135 19.92 -22.82 -3.74
N ALA A 136 20.97 -22.13 -4.16
CA ALA A 136 22.35 -22.52 -3.97
C ALA A 136 23.13 -21.28 -3.51
N LEU A 137 23.79 -21.39 -2.37
CA LEU A 137 24.41 -20.28 -1.66
C LEU A 137 25.82 -20.69 -1.28
N GLN A 138 26.80 -19.84 -1.58
CA GLN A 138 28.12 -19.95 -0.98
C GLN A 138 28.03 -19.41 0.45
N LEU A 139 28.52 -20.18 1.42
CA LEU A 139 28.47 -19.80 2.82
C LEU A 139 29.74 -19.07 3.24
N ASN A 140 29.58 -18.06 4.11
CA ASN A 140 30.71 -17.46 4.79
C ASN A 140 31.39 -18.48 5.72
N PRO A 141 32.73 -18.43 5.88
CA PRO A 141 33.43 -19.28 6.83
C PRO A 141 32.84 -19.16 8.25
N GLY A 142 32.58 -20.29 8.90
CA GLY A 142 32.00 -20.33 10.25
C GLY A 142 30.46 -20.23 10.30
N THR A 143 29.77 -20.17 9.15
CA THR A 143 28.30 -20.30 9.11
C THR A 143 27.91 -21.69 9.59
N THR A 144 27.17 -21.78 10.69
CA THR A 144 26.54 -23.03 11.14
C THR A 144 25.18 -23.21 10.49
N ILE A 145 24.74 -24.46 10.41
CA ILE A 145 23.48 -24.81 9.77
C ILE A 145 22.61 -25.60 10.76
N GLY A 146 21.62 -24.93 11.36
CA GLY A 146 20.55 -25.58 12.15
C GLY A 146 20.91 -25.97 13.57
N ASP A 147 21.78 -25.22 14.25
CA ASP A 147 22.22 -25.47 15.64
C ASP A 147 22.56 -26.94 15.91
N ASP A 148 23.11 -27.66 14.91
CA ASP A 148 23.52 -29.05 15.06
C ASP A 148 24.94 -29.09 15.67
N PRO A 149 25.10 -29.40 16.97
CA PRO A 149 26.41 -29.51 17.61
C PRO A 149 27.24 -30.68 17.06
N THR A 150 26.67 -31.51 16.18
CA THR A 150 27.34 -32.63 15.49
C THR A 150 27.74 -32.32 14.05
N THR A 151 27.33 -31.18 13.48
CA THR A 151 28.05 -30.57 12.36
C THR A 151 29.21 -29.79 12.94
N PRO A 152 30.46 -30.28 12.85
CA PRO A 152 31.48 -29.85 13.78
C PRO A 152 31.80 -28.34 13.64
N GLU A 153 31.55 -27.59 14.70
CA GLU A 153 32.32 -26.39 15.05
C GLU A 153 33.80 -26.74 15.31
N THR A 154 34.15 -28.02 15.29
CA THR A 154 35.49 -28.56 15.48
C THR A 154 35.98 -29.22 14.18
N GLU A 155 36.96 -28.61 13.51
CA GLU A 155 37.73 -29.16 12.38
C GLU A 155 37.12 -29.02 10.96
N GLY A 156 37.33 -27.86 10.33
CA GLY A 156 37.76 -27.75 8.93
C GLY A 156 36.84 -28.22 7.80
N ASN A 157 35.66 -28.79 8.09
CA ASN A 157 34.80 -29.46 7.11
C ASN A 157 33.42 -28.79 6.99
N GLN A 158 33.39 -27.45 7.08
CA GLN A 158 32.19 -26.67 6.83
C GLN A 158 31.90 -26.68 5.32
N PRO A 159 30.67 -27.03 4.87
CA PRO A 159 30.36 -27.02 3.46
C PRO A 159 30.43 -25.57 2.94
N ALA A 160 31.34 -25.31 2.00
CA ALA A 160 31.48 -23.99 1.37
C ALA A 160 30.21 -23.58 0.61
N TRP A 161 29.33 -24.54 0.29
CA TRP A 161 28.09 -24.35 -0.44
C TRP A 161 26.94 -25.04 0.26
N TYR A 162 25.79 -24.39 0.24
CA TYR A 162 24.52 -24.91 0.73
C TYR A 162 23.49 -24.83 -0.38
N ALA A 163 22.72 -25.90 -0.56
CA ALA A 163 21.63 -25.93 -1.53
C ALA A 163 20.37 -26.49 -0.89
N ASP A 164 19.22 -25.95 -1.29
CA ASP A 164 17.93 -26.46 -0.88
C ASP A 164 16.81 -26.23 -1.89
N ILE A 165 15.70 -26.91 -1.62
CA ILE A 165 14.44 -26.76 -2.32
C ILE A 165 13.36 -26.53 -1.27
N GLY A 166 12.50 -25.55 -1.51
CA GLY A 166 11.41 -25.22 -0.60
C GLY A 166 10.24 -24.60 -1.32
N ILE A 167 9.08 -24.63 -0.67
CA ILE A 167 7.88 -23.95 -1.15
C ILE A 167 7.87 -22.56 -0.51
N ARG A 168 8.13 -21.53 -1.31
CA ARG A 168 8.13 -20.15 -0.82
C ARG A 168 6.72 -19.66 -0.50
N ARG A 169 5.76 -19.97 -1.39
CA ARG A 169 4.33 -19.66 -1.27
C ARG A 169 3.52 -20.74 -1.99
N ALA A 170 2.53 -21.32 -1.33
CA ALA A 170 1.46 -22.05 -2.00
C ALA A 170 0.14 -21.53 -1.44
N ARG A 171 -0.56 -20.74 -2.25
CA ARG A 171 -1.70 -19.95 -1.79
C ARG A 171 -2.87 -20.05 -2.74
N VAL A 172 -4.05 -19.95 -2.13
CA VAL A 172 -5.34 -19.85 -2.80
C VAL A 172 -6.00 -18.58 -2.33
N MET A 173 -6.37 -17.74 -3.28
CA MET A 173 -7.14 -16.53 -3.07
C MET A 173 -8.48 -16.69 -3.76
N MET A 174 -9.55 -16.35 -3.06
CA MET A 174 -10.92 -16.40 -3.52
C MET A 174 -11.54 -15.05 -3.18
N PHE A 175 -12.03 -14.35 -4.19
CA PHE A 175 -12.62 -13.04 -4.00
C PHE A 175 -13.72 -12.76 -5.00
N GLY A 176 -14.63 -11.86 -4.64
CA GLY A 176 -15.68 -11.44 -5.54
C GLY A 176 -16.77 -10.60 -4.88
N GLU A 177 -17.51 -9.88 -5.72
CA GLU A 177 -18.73 -9.18 -5.32
C GLU A 177 -19.93 -10.14 -5.37
N ILE A 178 -20.05 -10.99 -4.34
CA ILE A 178 -21.13 -11.98 -4.25
C ILE A 178 -22.47 -11.30 -3.97
N PHE A 179 -22.46 -10.27 -3.10
CA PHE A 179 -23.65 -9.48 -2.78
C PHE A 179 -23.52 -8.05 -3.35
N PRO A 180 -24.64 -7.36 -3.60
CA PRO A 180 -24.59 -5.98 -4.07
C PRO A 180 -23.77 -5.11 -3.12
N ARG A 181 -22.74 -4.46 -3.66
CA ARG A 181 -21.83 -3.55 -2.92
C ARG A 181 -21.00 -4.22 -1.83
N VAL A 182 -20.93 -5.56 -1.77
CA VAL A 182 -20.08 -6.27 -0.81
C VAL A 182 -19.07 -7.13 -1.54
N LEU A 183 -17.80 -6.83 -1.37
CA LEU A 183 -16.69 -7.66 -1.82
C LEU A 183 -16.21 -8.54 -0.67
N LEU A 184 -16.14 -9.84 -0.90
CA LEU A 184 -15.55 -10.79 0.04
C LEU A 184 -14.16 -11.20 -0.46
N MET A 185 -13.20 -11.28 0.46
CA MET A 185 -11.84 -11.71 0.20
C MET A 185 -11.44 -12.79 1.19
N MET A 186 -11.06 -13.94 0.66
CA MET A 186 -10.50 -15.06 1.41
C MET A 186 -9.19 -15.48 0.76
N HIS A 187 -8.11 -15.50 1.52
CA HIS A 187 -6.79 -15.85 1.03
C HIS A 187 -6.12 -16.69 2.09
N PHE A 188 -5.73 -17.89 1.73
CA PHE A 188 -5.12 -18.83 2.66
C PHE A 188 -4.03 -19.64 1.98
N GLY A 189 -3.22 -20.31 2.78
CA GLY A 189 -2.21 -21.20 2.26
C GLY A 189 -1.10 -21.48 3.25
N ILE A 190 0.00 -21.91 2.68
CA ILE A 190 1.26 -22.12 3.38
C ILE A 190 2.32 -21.15 2.85
N ASN A 191 3.23 -20.79 3.74
CA ASN A 191 4.30 -19.87 3.45
C ASN A 191 5.62 -20.39 3.99
N ASN A 192 6.65 -20.32 3.14
CA ASN A 192 8.03 -20.61 3.51
C ASN A 192 8.24 -22.03 4.09
N GLN A 193 7.61 -23.04 3.49
CA GLN A 193 7.82 -24.44 3.87
C GLN A 193 9.18 -24.91 3.35
N THR A 194 10.02 -25.36 4.27
CA THR A 194 11.36 -25.89 4.01
C THR A 194 11.54 -27.22 4.73
N PHE A 195 12.60 -27.95 4.41
CA PHE A 195 12.93 -29.24 5.01
C PHE A 195 13.35 -29.17 6.49
N ARG A 196 13.52 -27.97 7.07
CA ARG A 196 14.12 -27.77 8.40
C ARG A 196 13.17 -27.33 9.51
N ARG A 197 11.89 -27.11 9.24
CA ARG A 197 10.97 -26.74 10.32
C ARG A 197 10.73 -27.93 11.26
N SER A 198 10.69 -27.64 12.56
CA SER A 198 10.60 -28.61 13.67
C SER A 198 9.34 -29.49 13.64
N ASN A 199 8.35 -29.13 12.82
CA ASN A 199 7.20 -29.95 12.50
C ASN A 199 7.13 -30.07 10.97
N PHE A 200 7.40 -31.27 10.43
CA PHE A 200 7.31 -31.56 8.98
C PHE A 200 5.96 -31.21 8.35
N LYS A 201 4.94 -30.96 9.18
CA LYS A 201 3.62 -30.44 8.82
C LYS A 201 3.63 -28.92 8.97
N GLU A 202 3.60 -28.21 7.85
CA GLU A 202 3.41 -26.77 7.86
C GLU A 202 1.98 -26.43 8.29
N THR A 203 1.83 -25.38 9.09
CA THR A 203 0.50 -24.95 9.55
C THR A 203 -0.15 -24.11 8.47
N PHE A 204 -1.37 -24.49 8.11
CA PHE A 204 -2.17 -23.72 7.19
C PHE A 204 -2.84 -22.54 7.91
N PHE A 205 -2.79 -21.36 7.31
CA PHE A 205 -3.41 -20.17 7.89
C PHE A 205 -4.01 -19.26 6.84
N PHE A 206 -4.91 -18.38 7.29
CA PHE A 206 -5.48 -17.34 6.45
C PHE A 206 -4.48 -16.20 6.33
N HIS A 207 -4.07 -15.89 5.10
CA HIS A 207 -3.35 -14.65 4.83
C HIS A 207 -4.30 -13.47 4.93
N ASP A 208 -5.40 -13.45 4.19
CA ASP A 208 -6.37 -12.35 4.23
C ASP A 208 -7.78 -12.94 4.41
N LEU A 209 -8.59 -12.33 5.26
CA LEU A 209 -9.97 -12.74 5.48
C LEU A 209 -10.78 -11.52 5.88
N TRP A 210 -11.36 -10.83 4.90
CA TRP A 210 -12.10 -9.59 5.14
C TRP A 210 -13.27 -9.43 4.18
N ALA A 211 -14.22 -8.60 4.61
CA ALA A 211 -15.35 -8.15 3.80
C ALA A 211 -15.27 -6.62 3.66
N GLU A 212 -15.61 -6.12 2.49
CA GLU A 212 -15.66 -4.69 2.17
C GLU A 212 -17.02 -4.31 1.65
N PHE A 213 -17.54 -3.21 2.16
CA PHE A 213 -18.78 -2.60 1.73
C PHE A 213 -18.50 -1.28 1.00
N ALA A 214 -19.03 -1.16 -0.23
CA ALA A 214 -18.97 0.07 -1.00
C ALA A 214 -20.08 1.03 -0.53
N VAL A 215 -19.72 1.99 0.32
CA VAL A 215 -20.64 3.03 0.82
C VAL A 215 -21.02 3.97 -0.31
N LEU A 216 -20.01 4.53 -0.96
CA LEU A 216 -20.15 5.33 -2.17
C LEU A 216 -19.21 4.72 -3.20
N ARG A 217 -19.78 4.13 -4.26
CA ARG A 217 -18.97 3.50 -5.32
C ARG A 217 -17.93 4.50 -5.83
N GLU A 218 -16.72 4.01 -6.05
CA GLU A 218 -15.54 4.76 -6.51
C GLU A 218 -14.92 5.71 -5.46
N HIS A 219 -15.68 6.14 -4.45
CA HIS A 219 -15.24 7.21 -3.55
C HIS A 219 -14.96 6.75 -2.12
N LEU A 220 -15.73 5.80 -1.59
CA LEU A 220 -15.63 5.34 -0.21
C LEU A 220 -16.03 3.87 -0.05
N TYR A 221 -15.08 3.09 0.46
CA TYR A 221 -15.22 1.69 0.80
C TYR A 221 -14.81 1.51 2.27
N VAL A 222 -15.60 0.74 3.00
CA VAL A 222 -15.33 0.41 4.40
C VAL A 222 -15.31 -1.09 4.54
N GLY A 223 -14.25 -1.63 5.12
CA GLY A 223 -14.09 -3.06 5.30
C GLY A 223 -13.52 -3.43 6.64
N GLY A 224 -13.54 -4.73 6.94
CA GLY A 224 -13.04 -5.25 8.20
C GLY A 224 -12.78 -6.74 8.15
N GLY A 225 -11.88 -7.18 9.04
CA GLY A 225 -11.44 -8.56 9.16
C GLY A 225 -9.95 -8.67 9.40
N LEU A 226 -9.34 -9.75 8.91
CA LEU A 226 -7.90 -9.93 8.86
C LEU A 226 -7.34 -9.21 7.63
N ILE A 227 -6.75 -8.04 7.86
CA ILE A 227 -6.40 -7.06 6.83
C ILE A 227 -4.90 -6.83 6.73
N TYR A 228 -4.46 -6.44 5.52
CA TYR A 228 -3.07 -6.20 5.14
C TYR A 228 -2.81 -4.71 4.85
N TRP A 229 -3.27 -3.85 5.75
CA TRP A 229 -3.15 -2.39 5.65
C TRP A 229 -2.16 -1.87 6.67
N ASN A 230 -0.86 -1.91 6.33
CA ASN A 230 0.21 -1.69 7.31
C ASN A 230 0.99 -0.38 7.08
N GLY A 231 0.51 0.51 6.20
CA GLY A 231 0.75 1.97 6.18
C GLY A 231 2.17 2.54 5.98
N ILE A 232 3.26 1.80 6.19
CA ILE A 232 4.60 2.41 6.28
C ILE A 232 5.13 2.86 4.91
N SER A 233 4.86 2.08 3.86
CA SER A 233 5.30 2.40 2.50
C SER A 233 4.44 1.71 1.44
N ARG A 234 4.55 2.14 0.18
CA ARG A 234 3.94 1.43 -0.95
C ARG A 234 4.47 0.00 -1.11
N MET A 235 5.73 -0.25 -0.71
CA MET A 235 6.32 -1.59 -0.74
C MET A 235 5.73 -2.53 0.31
N THR A 236 5.22 -1.98 1.42
CA THR A 236 4.56 -2.78 2.47
C THR A 236 3.26 -3.42 1.98
N SER A 237 2.60 -2.82 0.98
CA SER A 237 1.40 -3.36 0.31
C SER A 237 1.70 -3.98 -1.06
N ALA A 238 2.95 -4.36 -1.33
CA ALA A 238 3.32 -4.97 -2.61
C ALA A 238 2.74 -6.38 -2.78
N SER A 239 2.39 -6.71 -4.03
CA SER A 239 1.89 -8.03 -4.41
C SER A 239 3.02 -9.05 -4.55
N THR A 240 2.80 -10.27 -4.06
CA THR A 240 3.78 -11.36 -4.12
C THR A 240 3.88 -12.05 -5.49
N ILE A 241 2.95 -11.74 -6.41
CA ILE A 241 2.91 -12.33 -7.76
C ILE A 241 3.39 -11.35 -8.85
N THR A 242 3.39 -10.04 -8.57
CA THR A 242 3.85 -9.01 -9.51
C THR A 242 5.12 -8.29 -9.04
N ALA A 243 5.78 -8.80 -8.00
CA ALA A 243 7.07 -8.28 -7.56
C ALA A 243 8.13 -8.57 -8.64
N MET A 244 8.92 -7.55 -9.01
CA MET A 244 10.01 -7.73 -9.97
C MET A 244 11.26 -8.37 -9.35
N SER A 245 11.46 -8.17 -8.04
CA SER A 245 12.52 -8.85 -7.31
C SER A 245 12.10 -10.27 -6.94
N LEU A 246 13.09 -11.15 -6.72
CA LEU A 246 12.83 -12.53 -6.26
C LEU A 246 12.04 -12.56 -4.95
N ASP A 247 12.30 -11.60 -4.06
CA ASP A 247 11.51 -11.36 -2.86
C ASP A 247 11.56 -9.89 -2.44
N LEU A 248 10.71 -9.52 -1.49
CA LEU A 248 10.64 -8.18 -0.92
C LEU A 248 11.55 -8.08 0.32
N PRO A 249 12.26 -6.96 0.52
CA PRO A 249 13.05 -6.74 1.72
C PRO A 249 12.20 -6.83 2.99
N ILE A 250 12.69 -7.54 4.01
CA ILE A 250 11.98 -7.75 5.28
C ILE A 250 11.72 -6.44 6.03
N VAL A 251 12.55 -5.43 5.83
CA VAL A 251 12.43 -4.09 6.44
C VAL A 251 11.10 -3.39 6.11
N ASN A 252 10.39 -3.84 5.07
CA ASN A 252 9.06 -3.34 4.74
C ASN A 252 7.99 -3.76 5.77
N TRP A 253 8.28 -4.78 6.58
CA TRP A 253 7.37 -5.33 7.60
C TRP A 253 8.08 -5.43 8.96
N PRO A 254 8.08 -4.36 9.76
CA PRO A 254 8.82 -4.34 11.02
C PRO A 254 8.24 -5.28 12.09
N THR A 255 6.93 -5.58 12.04
CA THR A 255 6.24 -6.39 13.05
C THR A 255 5.99 -7.83 12.61
N ILE A 256 6.55 -8.25 11.46
CA ILE A 256 6.22 -9.52 10.81
C ILE A 256 6.46 -10.72 11.74
N GLU A 257 5.43 -11.55 11.91
CA GLU A 257 5.45 -12.73 12.79
C GLU A 257 5.71 -12.42 14.28
N GLN A 258 5.77 -11.15 14.68
CA GLN A 258 5.96 -10.73 16.08
C GLN A 258 4.62 -10.38 16.74
N THR A 259 3.85 -9.48 16.12
CA THR A 259 2.52 -9.03 16.60
C THR A 259 1.45 -9.08 15.50
N ASP A 260 1.73 -9.82 14.44
CA ASP A 260 0.87 -9.97 13.28
C ASP A 260 0.93 -11.40 12.73
N GLN A 261 -0.07 -11.76 11.93
CA GLN A 261 -0.11 -13.03 11.21
C GLN A 261 0.42 -12.80 9.79
N PHE A 262 1.74 -12.88 9.61
CA PHE A 262 2.43 -12.64 8.33
C PHE A 262 2.07 -11.26 7.73
N ALA A 263 2.26 -10.22 8.54
CA ALA A 263 1.93 -8.83 8.28
C ALA A 263 0.43 -8.53 8.14
N ARG A 264 -0.46 -9.37 8.70
CA ARG A 264 -1.90 -9.05 8.85
C ARG A 264 -2.33 -8.96 10.29
N GLN A 265 -3.27 -8.05 10.52
CA GLN A 265 -3.88 -7.82 11.82
C GLN A 265 -5.40 -7.75 11.68
N LEU A 266 -6.10 -7.97 12.78
CA LEU A 266 -7.55 -7.81 12.81
C LEU A 266 -7.89 -6.34 12.94
N GLY A 267 -8.79 -5.84 12.10
CA GLY A 267 -9.11 -4.42 12.12
C GLY A 267 -10.22 -4.01 11.19
N LEU A 268 -10.45 -2.70 11.17
CA LEU A 268 -11.33 -2.01 10.25
C LEU A 268 -10.49 -1.10 9.38
N TYR A 269 -10.95 -0.83 8.17
CA TYR A 269 -10.32 0.15 7.30
C TYR A 269 -11.37 0.89 6.48
N ALA A 270 -11.01 2.10 6.08
CA ALA A 270 -11.71 2.89 5.08
C ALA A 270 -10.73 3.25 3.97
N LYS A 271 -11.13 3.07 2.72
CA LYS A 271 -10.34 3.46 1.55
C LYS A 271 -11.20 4.18 0.54
N GLY A 272 -10.59 5.01 -0.28
CA GLY A 272 -11.31 5.72 -1.32
C GLY A 272 -10.41 6.54 -2.21
N LYS A 273 -11.03 7.12 -3.23
CA LYS A 273 -10.39 8.07 -4.14
C LYS A 273 -11.23 9.33 -4.24
N ALA A 274 -10.57 10.48 -4.23
CA ALA A 274 -11.15 11.78 -4.47
C ALA A 274 -10.32 12.49 -5.55
N GLY A 275 -10.70 12.31 -6.82
CA GLY A 275 -9.88 12.73 -7.96
C GLY A 275 -8.49 12.10 -7.92
N LEU A 276 -7.44 12.92 -7.89
CA LEU A 276 -6.04 12.47 -7.84
C LEU A 276 -5.60 11.98 -6.44
N PHE A 277 -6.44 12.11 -5.42
CA PHE A 277 -6.10 11.76 -4.04
C PHE A 277 -6.63 10.36 -3.67
N ASP A 278 -5.74 9.39 -3.49
CA ASP A 278 -6.03 8.05 -2.94
C ASP A 278 -5.75 8.08 -1.43
N TYR A 279 -6.76 7.75 -0.64
CA TYR A 279 -6.67 7.73 0.82
C TYR A 279 -7.06 6.38 1.38
N ARG A 280 -6.35 5.97 2.42
CA ARG A 280 -6.54 4.72 3.12
C ARG A 280 -6.25 4.97 4.58
N VAL A 281 -7.16 4.54 5.43
CA VAL A 281 -7.03 4.61 6.88
C VAL A 281 -7.41 3.26 7.44
N ALA A 282 -6.57 2.70 8.29
CA ALA A 282 -6.81 1.43 8.96
C ALA A 282 -6.65 1.59 10.48
N VAL A 283 -7.53 0.90 11.20
CA VAL A 283 -7.49 0.78 12.66
C VAL A 283 -7.41 -0.70 12.96
N THR A 284 -6.23 -1.15 13.36
CA THR A 284 -5.92 -2.56 13.59
C THR A 284 -5.63 -2.81 15.06
N ARG A 285 -5.84 -4.05 15.48
CA ARG A 285 -5.42 -4.57 16.77
C ARG A 285 -4.39 -5.67 16.53
N PRO A 286 -3.16 -5.52 17.06
CA PRO A 286 -2.13 -6.55 16.95
C PRO A 286 -2.54 -7.84 17.66
N PHE A 287 -1.97 -8.96 17.21
CA PHE A 287 -2.11 -10.23 17.92
C PHE A 287 -1.21 -10.26 19.15
N GLU A 288 -1.69 -10.91 20.21
CA GLU A 288 -0.91 -11.16 21.41
C GLU A 288 0.09 -12.31 21.13
N PRO A 289 1.40 -12.10 21.32
CA PRO A 289 2.38 -13.15 21.09
C PRO A 289 2.21 -14.29 22.10
N ASN A 290 2.07 -15.54 21.63
CA ASN A 290 1.98 -16.72 22.50
C ASN A 290 3.34 -17.24 23.00
N VAL A 291 4.43 -16.52 22.74
CA VAL A 291 5.79 -16.99 23.05
C VAL A 291 6.13 -16.67 24.52
N GLY A 292 6.35 -17.70 25.34
CA GLY A 292 7.08 -17.57 26.61
C GLY A 292 8.46 -16.92 26.36
N PRO A 293 9.06 -16.24 27.35
CA PRO A 293 10.10 -15.24 27.10
C PRO A 293 11.35 -15.86 26.45
N PRO A 294 11.76 -15.45 25.23
CA PRO A 294 13.10 -15.73 24.75
C PRO A 294 13.98 -14.48 24.89
N ALA A 295 15.25 -14.72 25.13
CA ALA A 295 16.27 -13.72 25.41
C ALA A 295 16.43 -12.69 24.28
N ALA A 296 16.87 -11.49 24.67
CA ALA A 296 17.27 -10.34 23.86
C ALA A 296 16.16 -9.36 23.47
N THR A 297 16.04 -8.32 24.31
CA THR A 297 15.73 -6.91 23.98
C THR A 297 15.57 -6.55 22.49
N GLY A 298 14.36 -6.11 22.11
CA GLY A 298 14.10 -5.36 20.86
C GLY A 298 12.62 -5.11 20.52
N ASP A 299 12.22 -3.83 20.58
CA ASP A 299 11.29 -3.08 19.70
C ASP A 299 9.75 -3.15 19.77
N TYR A 300 9.10 -3.96 20.62
CA TYR A 300 7.64 -3.86 20.77
C TYR A 300 7.12 -4.25 22.16
N ASN A 301 6.02 -3.62 22.57
CA ASN A 301 5.37 -3.94 23.83
C ASN A 301 4.45 -5.16 23.65
N ARG A 302 4.88 -6.33 24.16
CA ARG A 302 4.10 -7.59 24.12
C ARG A 302 2.74 -7.53 24.85
N TYR A 303 2.56 -6.55 25.73
CA TYR A 303 1.33 -6.29 26.46
C TYR A 303 0.56 -5.11 25.89
N ALA A 304 0.99 -4.55 24.75
CA ALA A 304 0.27 -3.48 24.09
C ALA A 304 -1.09 -4.00 23.64
N ASN A 305 -2.11 -3.64 24.43
CA ASN A 305 -3.50 -3.86 24.10
C ASN A 305 -4.12 -2.61 23.44
N THR A 306 -3.29 -1.83 22.76
CA THR A 306 -3.66 -0.57 22.13
C THR A 306 -3.98 -0.80 20.67
N TRP A 307 -4.90 0.01 20.14
CA TRP A 307 -5.16 0.06 18.72
C TRP A 307 -3.97 0.70 17.99
N ALA A 308 -3.65 0.14 16.83
CA ALA A 308 -2.71 0.71 15.87
C ALA A 308 -3.49 1.43 14.77
N TYR A 309 -2.88 2.49 14.25
CA TYR A 309 -3.48 3.37 13.23
C TYR A 309 -2.50 3.49 12.08
N ALA A 310 -2.98 3.35 10.86
CA ALA A 310 -2.19 3.37 9.63
C ALA A 310 -2.94 4.06 8.49
#